data_AF-A0A1X0T6L7-F1
#
_entry.id   AF-A0A1X0T6L7-F1
#
_cell.length_a   1.000
_cell.length_b   1.000
_cell.length_c   1.000
_cell.angle_alpha   90.00
_cell.angle_beta   90.00
_cell.angle_gamma   90.00
#
_symmetry.space_group_name_H-M   'P 1'
#
loop_
_entity.id
_entity.type
_entity.pdbx_description
1 polymer ?
#
loop_
_entity_poly.entity_id
_entity_poly.type
_entity_poly.pdbx_seq_one_letter_code
_entity_poly.pdbx_strand_id
1 'polypeptide(L)'
;MKLVIADDHKGLRAAARRVFNATHQRCRIHWMRNALAHAPTKQRMAVAAMLKTIFAQETKADAETQWEVVADALREKQPKLGALMDASRDDVLAYMSFPREHWAWIASTNPPERVNRELKRRSDVIGIFPNDEAIVRLVGALMLETNDEWAVARRYMSLEALVRITDNPPSGCPPWPPDQPRTSPKVGAHTPSQGT
;
A
#
# COMPACT_ATOMS: atom_id res chain seq x y z
N MET A 1 -11.32 -11.08 -1.04
CA MET A 1 -10.19 -10.14 -1.28
C MET A 1 -9.00 -10.95 -1.73
N LYS A 2 -8.36 -10.64 -2.88
CA LYS A 2 -7.31 -11.51 -3.47
C LYS A 2 -5.88 -11.08 -3.14
N LEU A 3 -5.65 -9.80 -2.87
CA LEU A 3 -4.32 -9.22 -2.61
C LEU A 3 -4.37 -8.16 -1.51
N VAL A 4 -3.35 -8.17 -0.65
CA VAL A 4 -3.04 -7.10 0.32
C VAL A 4 -1.63 -6.62 0.06
N ILE A 5 -1.47 -5.31 -0.15
CA ILE A 5 -0.16 -4.68 -0.40
C ILE A 5 0.20 -3.85 0.82
N ALA A 6 1.32 -4.17 1.46
CA ALA A 6 1.83 -3.42 2.59
C ALA A 6 3.36 -3.47 2.64
N ASP A 7 3.97 -2.69 3.53
CA ASP A 7 5.38 -2.93 3.89
C ASP A 7 5.48 -4.12 4.86
N ASP A 8 6.69 -4.46 5.30
CA ASP A 8 6.99 -5.61 6.14
C ASP A 8 6.36 -5.53 7.55
N HIS A 9 5.09 -5.90 7.62
CA HIS A 9 4.33 -5.96 8.86
C HIS A 9 3.85 -7.39 9.12
N LYS A 10 4.58 -8.10 9.98
CA LYS A 10 4.32 -9.51 10.34
C LYS A 10 2.87 -9.75 10.80
N GLY A 11 2.33 -8.84 11.63
CA GLY A 11 0.93 -8.91 12.09
C GLY A 11 -0.10 -8.81 10.95
N LEU A 12 0.06 -7.84 10.05
CA LEU A 12 -0.81 -7.64 8.90
C LEU A 12 -0.78 -8.85 7.95
N ARG A 13 0.41 -9.42 7.70
CA ARG A 13 0.57 -10.63 6.90
C ARG A 13 -0.20 -11.82 7.47
N ALA A 14 -0.09 -12.04 8.79
CA ALA A 14 -0.82 -13.11 9.46
C ALA A 14 -2.34 -12.88 9.40
N ALA A 15 -2.79 -11.64 9.63
CA ALA A 15 -4.20 -11.26 9.56
C ALA A 15 -4.77 -11.40 8.13
N ALA A 16 -4.03 -10.95 7.10
CA ALA A 16 -4.45 -11.05 5.70
C ALA A 16 -4.68 -12.50 5.26
N ARG A 17 -3.77 -13.40 5.65
CA ARG A 17 -3.91 -14.84 5.38
C ARG A 17 -5.08 -15.44 6.15
N ARG A 18 -5.20 -15.13 7.44
CA ARG A 18 -6.21 -15.73 8.32
C ARG A 18 -7.64 -15.27 8.03
N VAL A 19 -7.83 -13.97 7.77
CA VAL A 19 -9.17 -13.35 7.67
C VAL A 19 -9.65 -13.33 6.23
N PHE A 20 -8.77 -13.03 5.27
CA PHE A 20 -9.15 -12.76 3.90
C PHE A 20 -8.72 -13.83 2.90
N ASN A 21 -7.93 -14.83 3.35
CA ASN A 21 -7.24 -15.78 2.48
C ASN A 21 -6.50 -15.08 1.32
N ALA A 22 -5.96 -13.89 1.60
CA ALA A 22 -5.37 -13.01 0.59
C ALA A 22 -3.85 -13.20 0.53
N THR A 23 -3.31 -13.07 -0.68
CA THR A 23 -1.86 -13.00 -0.89
C THR A 23 -1.35 -11.67 -0.34
N HIS A 24 -0.28 -11.72 0.46
CA HIS A 24 0.41 -10.51 0.91
C HIS A 24 1.55 -10.18 -0.05
N GLN A 25 1.55 -8.97 -0.59
CA GLN A 25 2.65 -8.44 -1.38
C GLN A 25 3.39 -7.38 -0.57
N ARG A 26 4.72 -7.47 -0.55
CA ARG A 26 5.56 -6.38 -0.07
C ARG A 26 5.73 -5.34 -1.18
N CYS A 27 5.45 -4.07 -0.87
CA CYS A 27 5.63 -3.00 -1.85
C CYS A 27 7.08 -2.92 -2.38
N ARG A 28 7.24 -2.91 -3.71
CA ARG A 28 8.56 -2.84 -4.37
C ARG A 28 9.34 -1.58 -4.01
N ILE A 29 8.67 -0.43 -3.88
CA ILE A 29 9.33 0.85 -3.59
C ILE A 29 9.92 0.85 -2.19
N HIS A 30 9.12 0.46 -1.19
CA HIS A 30 9.57 0.35 0.21
C HIS A 30 10.67 -0.69 0.35
N TRP A 31 10.50 -1.85 -0.30
CA TRP A 31 11.51 -2.88 -0.33
C TRP A 31 12.83 -2.40 -0.96
N MET A 32 12.79 -1.73 -2.11
CA MET A 32 13.98 -1.16 -2.76
C MET A 32 14.71 -0.17 -1.85
N ARG A 33 13.97 0.67 -1.11
CA ARG A 33 14.56 1.60 -0.13
C ARG A 33 15.29 0.85 0.98
N ASN A 34 14.69 -0.21 1.51
CA ASN A 34 15.28 -1.04 2.55
C ASN A 34 16.50 -1.83 2.03
N ALA A 35 16.42 -2.37 0.82
CA ALA A 35 17.52 -3.06 0.16
C ALA A 35 18.73 -2.12 -0.03
N LEU A 36 18.51 -0.92 -0.56
CA LEU A 36 19.58 0.05 -0.79
C LEU A 36 20.18 0.63 0.50
N ALA A 37 19.47 0.55 1.63
CA ALA A 37 20.03 0.92 2.93
C ALA A 37 21.14 -0.04 3.39
N HIS A 38 21.15 -1.29 2.90
CA HIS A 38 22.21 -2.27 3.17
C HIS A 38 23.40 -2.17 2.20
N ALA A 39 23.28 -1.37 1.14
CA ALA A 39 24.35 -1.16 0.17
C ALA A 39 25.26 0.03 0.53
N PRO A 40 26.59 -0.08 0.34
CA PRO A 40 27.51 1.04 0.52
C PRO A 40 27.14 2.21 -0.40
N THR A 41 27.23 3.46 0.09
CA THR A 41 26.81 4.67 -0.66
C THR A 41 27.39 4.75 -2.08
N LYS A 42 28.67 4.43 -2.24
CA LYS A 42 29.37 4.43 -3.55
C LYS A 42 28.84 3.37 -4.53
N GLN A 43 28.25 2.29 -4.02
CA GLN A 43 27.77 1.15 -4.83
C GLN A 43 26.25 1.16 -5.02
N ARG A 44 25.51 2.03 -4.32
CA ARG A 44 24.03 2.07 -4.38
C ARG A 44 23.46 2.16 -5.79
N MET A 45 24.11 2.92 -6.68
CA MET A 45 23.67 3.02 -8.07
C MET A 45 23.79 1.69 -8.82
N ALA A 46 24.91 0.98 -8.65
CA ALA A 46 25.13 -0.33 -9.25
C ALA A 46 24.18 -1.38 -8.67
N VAL A 47 23.99 -1.39 -7.34
CA VAL A 47 23.03 -2.28 -6.67
C VAL A 47 21.61 -2.01 -7.15
N ALA A 48 21.20 -0.74 -7.24
CA ALA A 48 19.89 -0.39 -7.76
C ALA A 48 19.69 -0.85 -9.21
N ALA A 49 20.72 -0.75 -10.06
CA ALA A 49 20.65 -1.23 -11.43
C ALA A 49 20.47 -2.76 -11.50
N MET A 50 21.24 -3.52 -10.72
CA MET A 50 21.09 -4.98 -10.63
C MET A 50 19.71 -5.38 -10.13
N LEU A 51 19.21 -4.75 -9.06
CA LEU A 51 17.87 -5.05 -8.55
C LEU A 51 16.75 -4.70 -9.56
N LYS A 52 16.94 -3.68 -10.39
CA LYS A 52 15.98 -3.32 -11.43
C LYS A 52 15.86 -4.37 -12.53
N THR A 53 16.91 -5.16 -12.80
CA THR A 53 16.83 -6.21 -13.84
C THR A 53 15.84 -7.32 -13.47
N ILE A 54 15.68 -7.59 -12.17
CA ILE A 54 14.66 -8.53 -11.65
C ILE A 54 13.25 -8.06 -12.06
N PHE A 55 12.96 -6.77 -11.89
CA PHE A 55 11.63 -6.22 -12.16
C PHE A 55 11.36 -5.92 -13.64
N ALA A 56 12.39 -6.01 -14.47
CA ALA A 56 12.28 -5.85 -15.92
C ALA A 56 11.84 -7.15 -16.63
N GLN A 57 11.83 -8.28 -15.91
CA GLN A 57 11.48 -9.57 -16.47
C GLN A 57 10.01 -9.65 -16.87
N GLU A 58 9.75 -10.50 -17.87
CA GLU A 58 8.44 -10.60 -18.51
C GLU A 58 7.51 -11.61 -17.85
N THR A 59 8.09 -12.60 -17.18
CA THR A 59 7.37 -13.65 -16.47
C THR A 59 7.83 -13.74 -15.02
N LYS A 60 6.98 -14.33 -14.17
CA LYS A 60 7.33 -14.59 -12.77
C LYS A 60 8.53 -15.54 -12.66
N ALA A 61 8.59 -16.56 -13.49
CA ALA A 61 9.67 -17.55 -13.46
C ALA A 61 11.03 -16.93 -13.84
N ASP A 62 11.04 -16.05 -14.85
CA ASP A 62 12.25 -15.32 -15.24
C ASP A 62 12.68 -14.34 -14.15
N ALA A 63 11.72 -13.67 -13.50
CA ALA A 63 12.00 -12.79 -12.36
C ALA A 63 12.58 -13.53 -11.16
N GLU A 64 12.07 -14.73 -10.84
CA GLU A 64 12.61 -15.60 -9.79
C GLU A 64 14.02 -16.07 -10.13
N THR A 65 14.26 -16.48 -11.39
CA THR A 65 15.60 -16.88 -11.84
C THR A 65 16.59 -15.72 -11.76
N GLN A 66 16.21 -14.54 -12.25
CA GLN A 66 17.02 -13.33 -12.18
C GLN A 66 17.25 -12.88 -10.73
N TRP A 67 16.28 -13.11 -9.83
CA TRP A 67 16.42 -12.83 -8.41
C TRP A 67 17.56 -13.62 -7.79
N GLU A 68 17.63 -14.93 -8.05
CA GLU A 68 18.70 -15.79 -7.52
C GLU A 68 20.08 -15.32 -8.02
N VAL A 69 20.21 -15.05 -9.34
CA VAL A 69 21.46 -14.54 -9.94
C VAL A 69 21.92 -13.25 -9.25
N VAL A 70 21.00 -12.31 -9.02
CA VAL A 70 21.33 -11.02 -8.38
C VAL A 70 21.61 -11.20 -6.89
N ALA A 71 20.87 -12.08 -6.20
CA ALA A 71 21.07 -12.38 -4.80
C ALA A 71 22.47 -12.97 -4.59
N ASP A 72 22.86 -13.97 -5.38
CA ASP A 72 24.18 -14.61 -5.31
C ASP A 72 25.32 -13.61 -5.56
N ALA A 73 25.19 -12.77 -6.58
CA ALA A 73 26.19 -11.73 -6.90
C ALA A 73 26.38 -10.69 -5.78
N LEU A 74 25.32 -10.44 -5.00
CA LEU A 74 25.34 -9.46 -3.92
C LEU A 74 25.67 -10.07 -2.55
N ARG A 75 25.37 -11.35 -2.34
CA ARG A 75 25.45 -12.01 -1.02
C ARG A 75 26.86 -12.01 -0.45
N GLU A 76 27.89 -12.22 -1.29
CA GLU A 76 29.29 -12.24 -0.86
C GLU A 76 29.74 -10.88 -0.29
N LYS A 77 29.43 -9.79 -1.00
CA LYS A 77 29.85 -8.44 -0.61
C LYS A 77 28.92 -7.78 0.40
N GLN A 78 27.66 -8.20 0.44
CA GLN A 78 26.58 -7.55 1.20
C GLN A 78 25.68 -8.62 1.84
N PRO A 79 26.15 -9.33 2.88
CA PRO A 79 25.43 -10.48 3.47
C PRO A 79 24.06 -10.10 4.04
N LYS A 80 23.91 -8.90 4.60
CA LYS A 80 22.62 -8.38 5.07
C LYS A 80 21.61 -8.16 3.94
N LEU A 81 22.09 -7.71 2.78
CA LEU A 81 21.24 -7.55 1.60
C LEU A 81 20.83 -8.91 1.05
N GLY A 82 21.76 -9.87 0.96
CA GLY A 82 21.44 -11.25 0.56
C GLY A 82 20.38 -11.86 1.46
N ALA A 83 20.54 -11.79 2.79
CA ALA A 83 19.55 -12.30 3.73
C ALA A 83 18.17 -11.62 3.60
N LEU A 84 18.13 -10.30 3.34
CA LEU A 84 16.88 -9.60 3.04
C LEU A 84 16.24 -10.12 1.76
N MET A 85 17.03 -10.33 0.69
CA MET A 85 16.54 -10.84 -0.59
C MET A 85 15.94 -12.25 -0.42
N ASP A 86 16.65 -13.14 0.25
CA ASP A 86 16.23 -14.52 0.48
C ASP A 86 14.91 -14.58 1.28
N ALA A 87 14.77 -13.73 2.29
CA ALA A 87 13.59 -13.69 3.15
C ALA A 87 12.34 -13.04 2.52
N SER A 88 12.47 -12.37 1.36
CA SER A 88 11.39 -11.51 0.84
C SER A 88 11.02 -11.73 -0.63
N ARG A 89 11.71 -12.61 -1.36
CA ARG A 89 11.46 -12.91 -2.78
C ARG A 89 9.97 -13.13 -3.09
N ASP A 90 9.35 -14.09 -2.41
CA ASP A 90 7.98 -14.50 -2.71
C ASP A 90 6.96 -13.37 -2.48
N ASP A 91 7.22 -12.53 -1.50
CA ASP A 91 6.35 -11.39 -1.17
C ASP A 91 6.51 -10.22 -2.13
N VAL A 92 7.75 -9.97 -2.57
CA VAL A 92 8.06 -8.87 -3.49
C VAL A 92 7.57 -9.21 -4.90
N LEU A 93 7.68 -10.47 -5.31
CA LEU A 93 7.24 -10.95 -6.63
C LEU A 93 5.77 -11.42 -6.66
N ALA A 94 5.05 -11.36 -5.52
CA ALA A 94 3.65 -11.79 -5.42
C ALA A 94 2.73 -11.16 -6.47
N TYR A 95 2.97 -9.90 -6.84
CA TYR A 95 2.16 -9.20 -7.86
C TYR A 95 2.24 -9.83 -9.25
N MET A 96 3.31 -10.59 -9.55
CA MET A 96 3.48 -11.24 -10.85
C MET A 96 2.56 -12.45 -11.05
N SER A 97 1.80 -12.83 -10.02
CA SER A 97 0.69 -13.79 -10.15
C SER A 97 -0.60 -13.18 -10.74
N PHE A 98 -0.66 -11.85 -10.86
CA PHE A 98 -1.79 -11.13 -11.46
C PHE A 98 -1.55 -10.89 -12.96
N PRO A 99 -2.59 -10.54 -13.75
CA PRO A 99 -2.40 -10.16 -15.15
C PRO A 99 -1.39 -9.02 -15.33
N ARG A 100 -0.56 -9.14 -16.37
CA ARG A 100 0.58 -8.23 -16.63
C ARG A 100 0.16 -6.77 -16.74
N GLU A 101 -1.02 -6.50 -17.29
CA GLU A 101 -1.60 -5.15 -17.40
C GLU A 101 -1.73 -4.42 -16.06
N HIS A 102 -1.75 -5.13 -14.93
CA HIS A 102 -1.87 -4.55 -13.60
C HIS A 102 -0.55 -4.37 -12.86
N TRP A 103 0.53 -4.96 -13.34
CA TRP A 103 1.79 -5.03 -12.59
C TRP A 103 2.34 -3.65 -12.24
N ALA A 104 2.28 -2.68 -13.16
CA ALA A 104 2.77 -1.32 -12.90
C ALA A 104 2.05 -0.65 -11.72
N TRP A 105 0.75 -0.92 -11.57
CA TRP A 105 -0.08 -0.38 -10.52
C TRP A 105 0.10 -1.12 -9.21
N ILE A 106 0.09 -2.45 -9.26
CA ILE A 106 0.20 -3.32 -8.08
C ILE A 106 1.62 -3.27 -7.48
N ALA A 107 2.66 -3.21 -8.31
CA ALA A 107 4.04 -3.24 -7.82
C ALA A 107 4.40 -2.01 -6.95
N SER A 108 3.63 -0.92 -7.00
CA SER A 108 3.92 0.32 -6.28
C SER A 108 2.77 0.76 -5.37
N THR A 109 3.11 1.38 -4.23
CA THR A 109 2.16 2.07 -3.34
C THR A 109 2.02 3.55 -3.68
N ASN A 110 2.24 3.95 -4.94
CA ASN A 110 2.29 5.36 -5.32
C ASN A 110 0.96 6.12 -5.06
N PRO A 111 -0.24 5.56 -5.35
CA PRO A 111 -1.50 6.23 -5.02
C PRO A 111 -1.71 6.50 -3.51
N PRO A 112 -1.58 5.52 -2.59
CA PRO A 112 -1.72 5.81 -1.16
C PRO A 112 -0.60 6.70 -0.61
N GLU A 113 0.63 6.63 -1.13
CA GLU A 113 1.71 7.54 -0.74
C GLU A 113 1.41 9.00 -1.11
N ARG A 114 0.77 9.24 -2.26
CA ARG A 114 0.32 10.58 -2.66
C ARG A 114 -0.70 11.14 -1.69
N VAL A 115 -1.70 10.34 -1.32
CA VAL A 115 -2.74 10.72 -0.34
C VAL A 115 -2.13 10.98 1.03
N ASN A 116 -1.21 10.12 1.50
CA ASN A 116 -0.52 10.33 2.78
C ASN A 116 0.30 11.62 2.79
N ARG A 117 0.94 11.98 1.67
CA ARG A 117 1.68 13.24 1.54
C ARG A 117 0.75 14.44 1.59
N GLU A 118 -0.40 14.36 0.94
CA GLU A 118 -1.43 15.40 1.00
C GLU A 118 -1.95 15.58 2.43
N LEU A 119 -2.26 14.48 3.10
CA LEU A 119 -2.71 14.49 4.49
C LEU A 119 -1.67 15.16 5.39
N LYS A 120 -0.41 14.76 5.27
CA LYS A 120 0.70 15.36 6.01
C LYS A 120 0.80 16.86 5.75
N ARG A 121 0.73 17.29 4.48
CA ARG A 121 0.80 18.71 4.12
C ARG A 121 -0.31 19.53 4.78
N ARG A 122 -1.56 19.02 4.77
CA ARG A 122 -2.69 19.75 5.38
C ARG A 122 -2.66 19.72 6.91
N SER A 123 -2.17 18.65 7.51
CA SER A 123 -1.98 18.58 8.97
C SER A 123 -0.85 19.48 9.46
N ASP A 124 0.25 19.59 8.69
CA ASP A 124 1.43 20.38 9.07
C ASP A 124 1.09 21.89 9.18
N VAL A 125 0.11 22.38 8.42
CA VAL A 125 -0.39 23.78 8.51
C VAL A 125 -1.11 24.05 9.83
N ILE A 126 -1.81 23.05 10.38
CA ILE A 126 -2.57 23.19 11.62
C ILE A 126 -1.65 23.07 12.84
N GLY A 127 -0.62 22.22 12.75
CA GLY A 127 0.38 22.01 13.79
C GLY A 127 -0.16 21.18 14.97
N ILE A 128 -1.08 21.76 15.77
CA ILE A 128 -1.67 21.11 16.95
C ILE A 128 -3.19 21.08 16.81
N PHE A 129 -3.77 19.88 16.97
CA PHE A 129 -5.21 19.69 16.98
C PHE A 129 -5.79 19.83 18.39
N PRO A 130 -6.97 20.45 18.55
CA PRO A 130 -7.59 20.65 19.86
C PRO A 130 -8.17 19.35 20.46
N ASN A 131 -8.51 18.35 19.64
CA ASN A 131 -8.98 17.02 20.03
C ASN A 131 -8.92 16.04 18.85
N ASP A 132 -9.15 14.77 19.13
CA ASP A 132 -9.15 13.69 18.13
C ASP A 132 -10.25 13.85 17.07
N GLU A 133 -11.41 14.41 17.44
CA GLU A 133 -12.49 14.62 16.46
C GLU A 133 -12.09 15.64 15.38
N ALA A 134 -11.28 16.66 15.73
CA ALA A 134 -10.82 17.66 14.79
C ALA A 134 -9.91 17.05 13.70
N ILE A 135 -9.01 16.15 14.06
CA ILE A 135 -8.18 15.43 13.07
C ILE A 135 -9.01 14.45 12.25
N VAL A 136 -9.97 13.74 12.86
CA VAL A 136 -10.88 12.85 12.12
C VAL A 136 -11.69 13.62 11.08
N ARG A 137 -12.19 14.82 11.42
CA ARG A 137 -12.91 15.69 10.47
C ARG A 137 -12.03 16.11 9.30
N LEU A 138 -10.79 16.53 9.54
CA LEU A 138 -9.85 16.91 8.49
C LEU A 138 -9.53 15.73 7.56
N VAL A 139 -9.13 14.60 8.14
CA VAL A 139 -8.81 13.37 7.40
C VAL A 139 -10.03 12.93 6.59
N GLY A 140 -11.21 12.91 7.21
CA GLY A 140 -12.45 12.52 6.55
C GLY A 140 -12.79 13.42 5.36
N ALA A 141 -12.71 14.74 5.52
CA ALA A 141 -12.95 15.69 4.44
C ALA A 141 -11.96 15.50 3.27
N LEU A 142 -10.68 15.28 3.57
CA LEU A 142 -9.65 14.99 2.58
C LEU A 142 -9.89 13.69 1.80
N MET A 143 -10.34 12.63 2.50
CA MET A 143 -10.64 11.35 1.86
C MET A 143 -11.87 11.44 0.96
N LEU A 144 -12.88 12.22 1.35
CA LEU A 144 -14.05 12.49 0.51
C LEU A 144 -13.67 13.25 -0.76
N GLU A 145 -12.89 14.34 -0.63
CA GLU A 145 -12.37 15.11 -1.76
C GLU A 145 -11.56 14.22 -2.72
N THR A 146 -10.66 13.40 -2.17
CA THR A 146 -9.85 12.45 -2.96
C THR A 146 -10.72 11.42 -3.67
N ASN A 147 -11.75 10.91 -3.01
CA ASN A 147 -12.66 9.93 -3.59
C ASN A 147 -13.45 10.54 -4.76
N ASP A 148 -13.96 11.76 -4.60
CA ASP A 148 -14.70 12.47 -5.65
C ASP A 148 -13.79 12.76 -6.86
N GLU A 149 -12.55 13.17 -6.61
CA GLU A 149 -11.54 13.30 -7.67
C GLU A 149 -11.32 11.98 -8.40
N TRP A 150 -11.16 10.86 -7.70
CA TRP A 150 -10.89 9.56 -8.33
C TRP A 150 -12.10 8.96 -9.05
N ALA A 151 -13.31 9.30 -8.60
CA ALA A 151 -14.55 8.92 -9.27
C ALA A 151 -14.65 9.55 -10.67
N VAL A 152 -14.09 10.76 -10.84
CA VAL A 152 -14.13 11.54 -12.09
C VAL A 152 -12.83 11.37 -12.91
N ALA A 153 -11.67 11.36 -12.25
CA ALA A 153 -10.36 11.39 -12.87
C ALA A 153 -9.62 10.04 -12.73
N ARG A 154 -9.58 9.31 -13.85
CA ARG A 154 -8.78 8.09 -14.12
C ARG A 154 -8.95 6.94 -13.11
N ARG A 155 -9.63 5.89 -13.55
CA ARG A 155 -9.57 4.56 -12.93
C ARG A 155 -8.20 3.93 -13.19
N TYR A 156 -7.45 3.66 -12.11
CA TYR A 156 -6.11 3.04 -12.19
C TYR A 156 -6.14 1.62 -12.76
N MET A 157 -7.25 0.90 -12.63
CA MET A 157 -7.47 -0.42 -13.23
C MET A 157 -8.79 -0.41 -13.99
N SER A 158 -8.83 -1.04 -15.17
CA SER A 158 -10.09 -1.22 -15.89
C SER A 158 -10.99 -2.21 -15.13
N LEU A 159 -12.30 -1.98 -15.18
CA LEU A 159 -13.27 -2.89 -14.57
C LEU A 159 -13.21 -4.28 -15.24
N GLU A 160 -13.02 -4.32 -16.56
CA GLU A 160 -12.89 -5.55 -17.34
C GLU A 160 -11.74 -6.44 -16.83
N ALA A 161 -10.59 -5.83 -16.54
CA ALA A 161 -9.43 -6.57 -16.08
C ALA A 161 -9.56 -6.99 -14.60
N LEU A 162 -10.23 -6.19 -13.77
CA LEU A 162 -10.61 -6.58 -12.40
C LEU A 162 -11.58 -7.75 -12.36
N VAL A 163 -12.58 -7.80 -13.25
CA VAL A 163 -13.56 -8.91 -13.33
C VAL A 163 -12.88 -10.25 -13.57
N ARG A 164 -11.76 -10.29 -14.30
CA ARG A 164 -10.98 -11.52 -14.52
C ARG A 164 -10.34 -12.09 -13.25
N ILE A 165 -10.22 -11.27 -12.20
CA ILE A 165 -9.50 -11.57 -10.97
C ILE A 165 -10.49 -11.71 -9.78
N THR A 166 -11.67 -11.11 -9.89
CA THR A 166 -12.70 -11.11 -8.84
C THR A 166 -13.77 -12.16 -9.11
N ASP A 167 -14.00 -13.05 -8.15
CA ASP A 167 -15.15 -14.00 -8.18
C ASP A 167 -16.50 -13.30 -7.89
N ASN A 168 -16.49 -11.99 -7.67
CA ASN A 168 -17.67 -11.19 -7.35
C ASN A 168 -17.98 -10.27 -8.56
N PRO A 169 -19.20 -10.29 -9.13
CA PRO A 169 -19.59 -9.30 -10.12
C PRO A 169 -19.39 -7.88 -9.53
N PRO A 170 -19.16 -6.85 -10.36
CA PRO A 170 -19.04 -5.48 -9.88
C PRO A 170 -20.38 -5.08 -9.26
N SER A 171 -20.52 -5.29 -7.95
CA SER A 171 -21.54 -4.64 -7.15
C SER A 171 -21.21 -3.16 -7.25
N GLY A 172 -21.96 -2.44 -8.09
CA GLY A 172 -21.94 -0.98 -8.07
C GLY A 172 -22.04 -0.54 -6.61
N CYS A 173 -21.27 0.48 -6.24
CA CYS A 173 -21.46 1.11 -4.94
C CYS A 173 -22.95 1.45 -4.85
N PRO A 174 -23.71 0.90 -3.89
CA PRO A 174 -25.10 1.30 -3.74
C PRO A 174 -25.09 2.83 -3.57
N PRO A 175 -25.95 3.57 -4.28
CA PRO A 175 -26.01 5.01 -4.10
C PRO A 175 -26.15 5.29 -2.61
N TRP A 176 -25.32 6.19 -2.09
CA TRP A 176 -25.46 6.67 -0.73
C TRP A 176 -26.94 7.05 -0.53
N PRO A 177 -27.63 6.55 0.50
CA PRO A 177 -29.05 6.78 0.65
C PRO A 177 -29.30 8.30 0.65
N PRO A 178 -30.12 8.82 -0.28
CA PRO A 178 -30.53 10.21 -0.19
C PRO A 178 -31.32 10.35 1.11
N ASP A 179 -30.96 11.35 1.90
CA ASP A 179 -31.65 11.76 3.14
C ASP A 179 -31.43 10.93 4.40
N GLN A 180 -30.17 10.73 4.80
CA GLN A 180 -29.88 10.76 6.25
C GLN A 180 -29.42 12.18 6.64
N PRO A 181 -30.19 12.88 7.51
CA PRO A 181 -29.74 14.18 8.01
C PRO A 181 -28.40 13.98 8.72
N ARG A 182 -27.44 14.85 8.39
CA ARG A 182 -26.15 14.96 9.08
C ARG A 182 -26.38 15.40 10.52
N THR A 183 -26.83 14.49 11.38
CA THR A 183 -26.89 14.75 12.81
C THR A 183 -25.51 14.56 13.37
N SER A 184 -24.83 15.67 13.64
CA SER A 184 -23.68 15.68 14.55
C SER A 184 -24.08 14.95 15.84
N PRO A 185 -23.26 14.06 16.39
CA PRO A 185 -23.53 13.50 17.70
C PRO A 185 -23.63 14.66 18.69
N LYS A 186 -24.81 14.85 19.28
CA LYS A 186 -24.97 15.82 20.37
C LYS A 186 -24.07 15.35 21.51
N VAL A 187 -23.01 16.09 21.77
CA VAL A 187 -22.20 15.94 22.98
C VAL A 187 -23.17 16.16 24.15
N GLY A 188 -23.47 15.07 24.88
CA GLY A 188 -24.30 15.14 26.06
C GLY A 188 -23.65 16.05 27.08
N ALA A 189 -24.31 17.14 27.44
CA ALA A 189 -23.88 18.00 28.55
C ALA A 189 -23.84 17.16 29.83
N HIS A 190 -22.64 16.92 30.36
CA HIS A 190 -22.46 16.45 31.73
C HIS A 190 -23.00 17.51 32.68
N THR A 191 -24.13 17.22 33.31
CA THR A 191 -24.64 17.96 34.46
C THR A 191 -23.81 17.52 35.67
N PRO A 192 -23.18 18.42 36.44
CA PRO A 192 -22.50 18.02 37.66
C PRO A 192 -23.53 17.62 38.71
N SER A 193 -23.43 16.39 39.22
CA SER A 193 -24.22 15.91 40.35
C SER A 193 -23.87 16.72 41.59
N GLN A 194 -24.83 17.48 42.12
CA GLN A 194 -24.78 17.95 43.50
C GLN A 194 -25.05 16.76 44.43
N GLY A 195 -24.12 16.50 45.34
CA GLY A 195 -24.26 15.51 46.41
C GLY A 195 -23.83 16.16 47.73
N THR A 196 -24.83 16.36 48.60
CA THR A 196 -24.86 16.51 50.07
C THR A 196 -23.61 16.95 50.81
#